data_AF-A0A222FA10-F1
#
_entry.id   AF-A0A222FA10-F1
#
_cell.length_a   1.000
_cell.length_b   1.000
_cell.length_c   1.000
_cell.angle_alpha   90.00
_cell.angle_beta   90.00
_cell.angle_gamma   90.00
#
_symmetry.space_group_name_H-M   'P 1'
#
loop_
_entity.id
_entity.type
_entity.pdbx_description
1 polymer ?
#
loop_
_entity_poly.entity_id
_entity_poly.type
_entity_poly.pdbx_seq_one_letter_code
_entity_poly.pdbx_strand_id
1 'polypeptide(L)'
;MKKLLFASLCLIVGACQTDTGNTLKTVDDTTAQKLEKTLQSGKTVIVGDVYFEDRYCGGSSISMVNVATKEHQLIANGAVVSLGLWKDTAVVKPGTYRITAVKCGTSVVKLGGNWADILVGTDKLKKALAPTFSVKEGEVRHIGTLRISVIKKETLFSNARVIVTREATTPEAKARAQQALAKIGRPVQFTN
;
A
#
# COMPACT_ATOMS: atom_id res chain seq x y z
N MET A 1 11.52 22.78 -42.37
CA MET A 1 10.60 21.66 -42.00
C MET A 1 11.48 20.44 -41.79
N LYS A 2 11.56 19.72 -40.67
CA LYS A 2 10.65 19.38 -39.58
C LYS A 2 11.39 19.41 -38.24
N LYS A 3 10.71 19.86 -37.18
CA LYS A 3 11.16 19.78 -35.79
C LYS A 3 11.12 18.32 -35.35
N LEU A 4 12.26 17.75 -34.98
CA LEU A 4 12.31 16.52 -34.18
C LEU A 4 12.49 16.95 -32.73
N LEU A 5 11.35 17.09 -32.05
CA LEU A 5 11.27 17.14 -30.60
C LEU A 5 11.75 15.78 -30.08
N PHE A 6 13.04 15.70 -29.74
CA PHE A 6 13.52 14.72 -28.78
C PHE A 6 12.84 15.04 -27.45
N ALA A 7 11.72 14.37 -27.18
CA ALA A 7 11.17 14.28 -25.85
C ALA A 7 12.17 13.47 -25.03
N SER A 8 13.13 14.17 -24.43
CA SER A 8 14.01 13.65 -23.38
C SER A 8 13.14 13.02 -22.33
N LEU A 9 13.11 11.69 -22.37
CA LEU A 9 12.55 10.81 -21.39
C LEU A 9 13.28 11.10 -20.07
N CYS A 10 12.74 12.00 -19.26
CA CYS A 10 13.21 12.25 -17.90
C CYS A 10 12.90 11.03 -17.01
N LEU A 11 13.56 9.91 -17.27
CA LEU A 11 13.88 8.91 -16.26
C LEU A 11 15.10 9.44 -15.51
N ILE A 12 14.89 10.48 -14.70
CA ILE A 12 15.85 10.78 -13.64
C ILE A 12 15.67 9.64 -12.64
N VAL A 13 16.51 8.63 -12.81
CA VAL A 13 16.77 7.59 -11.82
C VAL A 13 17.41 8.31 -10.65
N GLY A 14 16.58 8.85 -9.75
CA GLY A 14 16.98 9.27 -8.42
C GLY A 14 17.33 8.05 -7.59
N ALA A 15 18.38 7.34 -7.98
CA ALA A 15 19.07 6.42 -7.10
C ALA A 15 20.04 7.24 -6.26
N CYS A 16 19.56 7.80 -5.15
CA CYS A 16 20.42 8.20 -4.05
C CYS A 16 19.58 8.35 -2.77
N GLN A 17 19.92 7.52 -1.78
CA GLN A 17 19.60 7.67 -0.36
C GLN A 17 18.15 7.40 0.08
N THR A 18 17.71 6.15 -0.04
CA THR A 18 16.69 5.62 0.88
C THR A 18 17.41 4.77 1.91
N ASP A 19 17.42 5.27 3.14
CA ASP A 19 17.67 4.53 4.36
C ASP A 19 17.00 3.14 4.24
N THR A 20 17.82 2.09 4.12
CA THR A 20 17.38 0.73 3.78
C THR A 20 16.73 0.00 4.95
N GLY A 21 16.60 0.66 6.10
CA GLY A 21 15.88 0.12 7.25
C GLY A 21 14.38 0.31 7.08
N ASN A 22 13.65 -0.76 6.75
CA ASN A 22 12.25 -0.84 7.14
C ASN A 22 12.20 -0.73 8.67
N THR A 23 11.83 0.43 9.19
CA THR A 23 11.63 0.64 10.62
C THR A 23 10.19 1.05 10.85
N LEU A 24 9.25 0.13 10.54
CA LEU A 24 7.94 0.16 11.20
C LEU A 24 8.22 0.29 12.70
N LYS A 25 7.89 1.45 13.26
CA LYS A 25 8.33 1.78 14.62
C LYS A 25 7.43 1.09 15.62
N THR A 26 8.04 0.61 16.70
CA THR A 26 7.28 0.14 17.86
C THR A 26 6.37 1.25 18.36
N VAL A 27 5.09 0.92 18.48
CA VAL A 27 4.09 1.82 19.05
C VAL A 27 4.40 2.05 20.53
N ASP A 28 4.33 3.31 20.96
CA ASP A 28 4.45 3.63 22.39
C ASP A 28 3.14 3.30 23.15
N ASP A 29 3.13 3.40 24.47
CA ASP A 29 1.96 3.01 25.29
C ASP A 29 0.75 3.91 25.01
N THR A 30 0.99 5.20 24.74
CA THR A 30 -0.07 6.17 24.44
C THR A 30 -0.72 5.85 23.10
N THR A 31 0.10 5.50 22.11
CA THR A 31 -0.30 4.99 20.81
C THR A 31 -1.18 3.77 20.95
N ALA A 32 -0.67 2.77 21.67
CA ALA A 32 -1.31 1.48 21.81
C ALA A 32 -2.70 1.65 22.43
N GLN A 33 -2.82 2.49 23.46
CA GLN A 33 -4.11 2.82 24.06
C GLN A 33 -5.08 3.50 23.08
N LYS A 34 -4.59 4.42 22.22
CA LYS A 34 -5.44 5.07 21.20
C LYS A 34 -5.90 4.08 20.13
N LEU A 35 -5.00 3.21 19.68
CA LEU A 35 -5.33 2.15 18.73
C LEU A 35 -6.31 1.15 19.35
N GLU A 36 -6.16 0.82 20.64
CA GLU A 36 -7.11 -0.06 21.33
C GLU A 36 -8.48 0.57 21.49
N LYS A 37 -8.59 1.83 21.90
CA LYS A 37 -9.87 2.55 21.92
C LYS A 37 -10.51 2.58 20.53
N THR A 38 -9.70 2.74 19.49
CA THR A 38 -10.15 2.69 18.10
C THR A 38 -10.70 1.31 17.74
N LEU A 39 -9.98 0.24 18.09
CA LEU A 39 -10.39 -1.14 17.84
C LEU A 39 -11.65 -1.52 18.65
N GLN A 40 -11.80 -0.99 19.87
CA GLN A 40 -13.00 -1.12 20.70
C GLN A 40 -14.21 -0.36 20.13
N SER A 41 -13.98 0.73 19.38
CA SER A 41 -15.05 1.47 18.69
C SER A 41 -15.56 0.79 17.41
N GLY A 42 -15.11 -0.43 17.14
CA GLY A 42 -15.48 -1.21 15.97
C GLY A 42 -14.71 -0.84 14.69
N LYS A 43 -13.63 -0.07 14.81
CA LYS A 43 -12.73 0.20 13.68
C LYS A 43 -11.61 -0.85 13.63
N THR A 44 -10.89 -0.85 12.54
CA THR A 44 -9.83 -1.82 12.21
C THR A 44 -8.55 -1.06 11.92
N VAL A 45 -7.41 -1.59 12.37
CA VAL A 45 -6.08 -1.06 12.01
C VAL A 45 -5.51 -1.91 10.88
N ILE A 46 -5.09 -1.28 9.80
CA ILE A 46 -4.46 -1.91 8.65
C ILE A 46 -3.00 -1.49 8.57
N VAL A 47 -2.14 -2.46 8.26
CA VAL A 47 -0.71 -2.27 7.97
C VAL A 47 -0.39 -2.99 6.66
N GLY A 48 0.60 -2.52 5.91
CA GLY A 48 1.07 -3.21 4.72
C GLY A 48 2.47 -2.76 4.33
N ASP A 49 3.20 -3.64 3.65
CA ASP A 49 4.52 -3.34 3.12
C ASP A 49 4.48 -3.19 1.60
N VAL A 50 5.32 -2.30 1.09
CA VAL A 50 5.53 -2.12 -0.35
C VAL A 50 6.99 -2.39 -0.68
N TYR A 51 7.19 -3.18 -1.72
CA TYR A 51 8.50 -3.47 -2.28
C TYR A 51 8.53 -2.99 -3.74
N PHE A 52 9.68 -2.45 -4.14
CA PHE A 52 10.01 -2.25 -5.54
C PHE A 52 11.05 -3.29 -5.92
N GLU A 53 10.68 -4.22 -6.80
CA GLU A 53 11.39 -5.49 -6.99
C GLU A 53 11.63 -6.14 -5.62
N ASP A 54 12.87 -6.47 -5.28
CA ASP A 54 13.26 -7.08 -4.00
C ASP A 54 13.65 -6.08 -2.91
N ARG A 55 13.46 -4.78 -3.15
CA ARG A 55 13.85 -3.74 -2.20
C ARG A 55 12.63 -3.16 -1.50
N TYR A 56 12.70 -3.10 -0.17
CA TYR A 56 11.67 -2.44 0.61
C TYR A 56 11.58 -0.96 0.25
N CYS A 57 10.36 -0.45 0.14
CA CYS A 57 10.10 0.93 -0.16
C CYS A 57 9.68 1.73 1.09
N GLY A 58 10.65 2.38 1.73
CA GLY A 58 10.44 3.18 2.93
C GLY A 58 9.46 4.34 2.76
N GLY A 59 9.51 5.04 1.62
CA GLY A 59 8.60 6.14 1.27
C GLY A 59 7.39 5.68 0.46
N SER A 60 6.70 4.65 0.92
CA SER A 60 5.58 4.05 0.19
C SER A 60 4.20 4.50 0.69
N SER A 61 3.21 4.35 -0.18
CA SER A 61 1.81 4.44 0.23
C SER A 61 0.91 3.52 -0.59
N ILE A 62 -0.20 3.12 0.01
CA ILE A 62 -1.20 2.21 -0.54
C ILE A 62 -2.55 2.92 -0.50
N SER A 63 -3.11 3.22 -1.66
CA SER A 63 -4.45 3.80 -1.79
C SER A 63 -5.47 2.68 -1.94
N MET A 64 -6.57 2.75 -1.20
CA MET A 64 -7.60 1.73 -1.18
C MET A 64 -8.99 2.34 -1.09
N VAL A 65 -9.99 1.60 -1.56
CA VAL A 65 -11.39 2.02 -1.53
C VAL A 65 -12.24 0.93 -0.92
N ASN A 66 -13.15 1.29 -0.02
CA ASN A 66 -14.18 0.39 0.45
C ASN A 66 -15.12 0.08 -0.73
N VAL A 67 -15.29 -1.19 -1.05
CA VAL A 67 -16.05 -1.61 -2.24
C VAL A 67 -17.52 -1.24 -2.14
N ALA A 68 -18.10 -1.30 -0.94
CA ALA A 68 -19.51 -0.98 -0.70
C ALA A 68 -19.73 0.53 -0.62
N THR A 69 -19.01 1.22 0.26
CA THR A 69 -19.27 2.64 0.59
C THR A 69 -18.56 3.63 -0.32
N LYS A 70 -17.59 3.17 -1.12
CA LYS A 70 -16.69 4.02 -1.92
C LYS A 70 -15.79 4.95 -1.10
N GLU A 71 -15.76 4.80 0.22
CA GLU A 71 -14.84 5.56 1.08
C GLU A 71 -13.39 5.25 0.71
N HIS A 72 -12.63 6.31 0.42
CA HIS A 72 -11.21 6.21 0.08
C HIS A 72 -10.34 6.28 1.33
N GLN A 73 -9.29 5.46 1.37
CA GLN A 73 -8.35 5.36 2.48
C GLN A 73 -6.92 5.26 1.96
N LEU A 74 -5.96 5.69 2.76
CA LEU A 74 -4.54 5.68 2.43
C LEU A 74 -3.75 5.11 3.59
N ILE A 75 -2.92 4.12 3.32
CA ILE A 75 -1.81 3.74 4.20
C ILE A 75 -0.61 4.52 3.68
N ALA A 76 -0.07 5.45 4.45
CA ALA A 76 1.15 6.15 4.09
C ALA A 76 2.20 5.87 5.15
N ASN A 77 3.40 5.46 4.71
CA ASN A 77 4.54 5.46 5.59
C ASN A 77 4.93 6.92 5.88
N GLY A 78 4.35 7.52 6.92
CA GLY A 78 4.63 8.91 7.27
C GLY A 78 3.46 9.81 7.68
N ALA A 79 2.21 9.54 7.30
CA ALA A 79 1.05 10.35 7.74
C ALA A 79 -0.30 9.72 7.38
N VAL A 80 -1.08 9.34 8.40
CA VAL A 80 -2.54 9.11 8.27
C VAL A 80 -3.27 10.45 8.15
N VAL A 81 -3.98 10.65 7.05
CA VAL A 81 -5.09 11.62 6.94
C VAL A 81 -6.37 10.78 7.02
N SER A 82 -7.32 10.94 7.94
CA SER A 82 -7.65 12.01 8.88
C SER A 82 -7.71 11.50 10.32
N LEU A 83 -7.35 12.37 11.27
CA LEU A 83 -7.28 12.17 12.74
C LEU A 83 -5.93 11.66 13.25
N GLY A 84 -4.93 12.54 13.14
CA GLY A 84 -3.95 12.73 14.20
C GLY A 84 -2.95 11.59 14.42
N LEU A 85 -1.98 11.52 13.51
CA LEU A 85 -0.62 11.01 13.72
C LEU A 85 -0.49 9.51 14.02
N TRP A 86 -0.45 8.69 12.97
CA TRP A 86 0.41 7.50 12.93
C TRP A 86 1.05 7.39 11.55
N LYS A 87 2.29 6.93 11.52
CA LYS A 87 3.01 6.54 10.30
C LYS A 87 2.72 5.05 10.08
N ASP A 88 2.63 4.60 8.83
CA ASP A 88 2.70 3.19 8.45
C ASP A 88 1.45 2.33 8.74
N THR A 89 0.35 2.92 9.21
CA THR A 89 -0.93 2.21 9.43
C THR A 89 -2.13 3.01 8.90
N ALA A 90 -3.31 2.42 8.77
CA ALA A 90 -4.57 3.12 8.48
C ALA A 90 -5.71 2.58 9.35
N VAL A 91 -6.56 3.47 9.85
CA VAL A 91 -7.74 3.10 10.63
C VAL A 91 -8.97 3.15 9.73
N VAL A 92 -9.70 2.04 9.62
CA VAL A 92 -10.85 1.93 8.72
C VAL A 92 -12.05 1.25 9.37
N LYS A 93 -13.21 1.32 8.71
CA LYS A 93 -14.39 0.53 9.08
C LYS A 93 -14.24 -0.91 8.58
N PRO A 94 -14.93 -1.89 9.19
CA PRO A 94 -15.00 -3.24 8.66
C PRO A 94 -15.60 -3.25 7.25
N GLY A 95 -15.16 -4.22 6.42
CA GLY A 95 -15.63 -4.37 5.05
C GLY A 95 -14.55 -4.83 4.08
N THR A 96 -14.91 -4.91 2.81
CA THR A 96 -14.00 -5.29 1.73
C THR A 96 -13.39 -4.06 1.08
N TYR A 97 -12.07 -4.06 0.99
CA TYR A 97 -11.27 -3.01 0.38
C TYR A 97 -10.61 -3.53 -0.90
N ARG A 98 -10.48 -2.63 -1.86
CA ARG A 98 -9.73 -2.85 -3.10
C ARG A 98 -8.58 -1.86 -3.15
N ILE A 99 -7.38 -2.35 -3.45
CA ILE A 99 -6.21 -1.50 -3.66
C ILE A 99 -6.34 -0.84 -5.03
N THR A 100 -6.18 0.48 -5.07
CA THR A 100 -6.39 1.31 -6.27
C THR A 100 -5.10 1.92 -6.79
N ALA A 101 -4.12 2.15 -5.92
CA ALA A 101 -2.80 2.58 -6.31
C ALA A 101 -1.77 2.17 -5.26
N VAL A 102 -0.53 1.97 -5.71
CA VAL A 102 0.63 1.79 -4.85
C VAL A 102 1.69 2.79 -5.27
N LYS A 103 2.28 3.49 -4.31
CA LYS A 103 3.35 4.46 -4.52
C LYS A 103 4.62 3.97 -3.84
N CYS A 104 5.74 4.18 -4.50
CA CYS A 104 7.07 4.01 -3.94
C CYS A 104 7.95 5.20 -4.34
N GLY A 105 8.25 6.11 -3.39
CA GLY A 105 8.98 7.34 -3.69
C GLY A 105 8.19 8.22 -4.66
N THR A 106 8.75 8.53 -5.83
CA THR A 106 8.05 9.29 -6.89
C THR A 106 7.24 8.40 -7.84
N SER A 107 7.45 7.08 -7.82
CA SER A 107 6.78 6.12 -8.68
C SER A 107 5.39 5.80 -8.17
N VAL A 108 4.37 5.91 -9.03
CA VAL A 108 2.98 5.55 -8.70
C VAL A 108 2.48 4.55 -9.72
N VAL A 109 1.99 3.41 -9.24
CA VAL A 109 1.33 2.40 -10.06
C VAL A 109 -0.15 2.40 -9.75
N LYS A 110 -0.97 2.80 -10.72
CA LYS A 110 -2.43 2.80 -10.60
C LYS A 110 -2.97 1.43 -10.99
N LEU A 111 -3.66 0.79 -10.05
CA LEU A 111 -4.26 -0.55 -10.20
C LEU A 111 -5.76 -0.49 -10.49
N GLY A 112 -6.39 0.64 -10.24
CA GLY A 112 -7.84 0.81 -10.35
C GLY A 112 -8.36 1.64 -11.51
N GLY A 113 -7.50 2.09 -12.44
CA GLY A 113 -7.82 3.18 -13.39
C GLY A 113 -7.64 4.57 -12.75
N ASN A 114 -7.92 5.66 -13.49
CA ASN A 114 -7.98 6.99 -12.90
C ASN A 114 -9.23 7.12 -12.00
N TRP A 115 -9.28 8.09 -11.08
CA TRP A 115 -10.45 8.30 -10.21
C TRP A 115 -11.75 8.50 -11.02
N ALA A 116 -11.64 9.17 -12.17
CA ALA A 116 -12.72 9.28 -13.15
C ALA A 116 -13.14 7.92 -13.72
N ASP A 117 -12.20 7.05 -14.08
CA ASP A 117 -12.50 5.70 -14.60
C ASP A 117 -13.10 4.77 -13.54
N ILE A 118 -12.76 4.99 -12.25
CA ILE A 118 -13.36 4.28 -11.11
C ILE A 118 -14.85 4.61 -10.96
N LEU A 119 -15.24 5.85 -11.24
CA LEU A 119 -16.63 6.30 -11.20
C LEU A 119 -17.43 5.89 -12.44
N VAL A 120 -16.78 5.85 -13.61
CA VAL A 120 -17.44 5.61 -14.92
C VAL A 120 -17.40 4.12 -15.35
N GLY A 121 -16.61 3.27 -14.67
CA GLY A 121 -16.65 1.81 -14.85
C GLY A 121 -15.96 1.27 -16.11
N THR A 122 -15.12 2.08 -16.73
CA THR A 122 -14.44 1.81 -18.02
C THR A 122 -13.22 0.89 -17.91
N ASP A 123 -12.61 0.75 -16.73
CA ASP A 123 -11.39 -0.05 -16.53
C ASP A 123 -11.67 -1.44 -15.89
N LYS A 124 -12.57 -2.22 -16.51
CA LYS A 124 -13.06 -3.51 -15.98
C LYS A 124 -11.94 -4.51 -15.68
N LEU A 125 -10.94 -4.61 -16.56
CA LEU A 125 -9.84 -5.58 -16.42
C LEU A 125 -8.90 -5.19 -15.28
N LYS A 126 -8.46 -3.93 -15.19
CA LYS A 126 -7.61 -3.50 -14.06
C LYS A 126 -8.36 -3.55 -12.74
N LYS A 127 -9.65 -3.21 -12.74
CA LYS A 127 -10.53 -3.40 -11.57
C LYS A 127 -10.62 -4.86 -11.13
N ALA A 128 -10.70 -5.80 -12.07
CA ALA A 128 -10.73 -7.24 -11.78
C ALA A 128 -9.39 -7.78 -11.25
N LEU A 129 -8.27 -7.22 -11.73
CA LEU A 129 -6.93 -7.62 -11.33
C LEU A 129 -6.41 -6.90 -10.07
N ALA A 130 -7.10 -5.84 -9.64
CA ALA A 130 -6.74 -5.08 -8.46
C ALA A 130 -6.86 -5.96 -7.19
N PRO A 131 -5.80 -6.06 -6.36
CA PRO A 131 -5.87 -6.85 -5.14
C PRO A 131 -6.99 -6.38 -4.22
N THR A 132 -7.73 -7.33 -3.67
CA THR A 132 -8.78 -7.10 -2.67
C THR A 132 -8.43 -7.81 -1.37
N PHE A 133 -8.93 -7.26 -0.26
CA PHE A 133 -8.85 -7.88 1.04
C PHE A 133 -10.07 -7.44 1.88
N SER A 134 -10.42 -8.25 2.86
CA SER A 134 -11.52 -7.94 3.77
C SER A 134 -11.00 -7.73 5.18
N VAL A 135 -11.61 -6.80 5.89
CA VAL A 135 -11.34 -6.53 7.29
C VAL A 135 -12.55 -6.74 8.17
N LYS A 136 -12.32 -7.32 9.35
CA LYS A 136 -13.31 -7.53 10.40
C LYS A 136 -13.24 -6.42 11.45
N GLU A 137 -14.33 -6.26 12.17
CA GLU A 137 -14.43 -5.31 13.27
C GLU A 137 -13.35 -5.58 14.33
N GLY A 138 -12.65 -4.53 14.75
CA GLY A 138 -11.70 -4.60 15.86
C GLY A 138 -10.44 -5.43 15.59
N GLU A 139 -10.15 -5.82 14.35
CA GLU A 139 -8.90 -6.52 14.06
C GLU A 139 -7.75 -5.56 13.73
N VAL A 140 -6.54 -6.07 13.92
CA VAL A 140 -5.32 -5.49 13.37
C VAL A 140 -4.90 -6.39 12.21
N ARG A 141 -4.79 -5.87 10.99
CA ARG A 141 -4.52 -6.67 9.79
C ARG A 141 -3.30 -6.17 9.01
N HIS A 142 -2.40 -7.09 8.69
CA HIS A 142 -1.39 -6.93 7.67
C HIS A 142 -1.90 -7.43 6.30
N ILE A 143 -2.00 -6.53 5.32
CA ILE A 143 -2.64 -6.81 4.01
C ILE A 143 -1.74 -7.49 2.99
N GLY A 144 -0.56 -7.94 3.42
CA GLY A 144 0.39 -8.65 2.58
C GLY A 144 1.54 -7.76 2.13
N THR A 145 2.38 -8.34 1.29
CA THR A 145 3.47 -7.63 0.63
C THR A 145 3.01 -7.21 -0.76
N LEU A 146 2.99 -5.90 -1.03
CA LEU A 146 2.71 -5.38 -2.36
C LEU A 146 4.02 -5.19 -3.11
N ARG A 147 4.28 -6.01 -4.12
CA ARG A 147 5.50 -5.93 -4.91
C ARG A 147 5.24 -5.25 -6.25
N ILE A 148 5.95 -4.16 -6.49
CA ILE A 148 6.02 -3.48 -7.78
C ILE A 148 7.13 -4.14 -8.58
N SER A 149 6.80 -4.87 -9.63
CA SER A 149 7.78 -5.52 -10.51
C SER A 149 7.77 -4.93 -11.92
N VAL A 150 8.97 -4.73 -12.46
CA VAL A 150 9.24 -4.26 -13.82
C VAL A 150 9.61 -5.46 -14.68
N ILE A 151 8.65 -5.94 -15.45
CA ILE A 151 8.88 -6.97 -16.46
C ILE A 151 9.60 -6.31 -17.63
N LYS A 152 10.88 -6.65 -17.79
CA LYS A 152 11.71 -6.15 -18.90
C LYS A 152 11.20 -6.68 -20.23
N LYS A 153 11.48 -5.91 -21.28
CA LYS A 153 11.20 -6.27 -22.66
C LYS A 153 12.04 -7.50 -23.05
N GLU A 154 11.39 -8.63 -23.34
CA GLU A 154 12.07 -9.87 -23.76
C GLU A 154 12.46 -9.87 -25.24
N THR A 155 11.76 -9.11 -26.09
CA THR A 155 11.98 -9.11 -27.55
C THR A 155 11.84 -7.70 -28.10
N LEU A 156 12.37 -7.42 -29.30
CA LEU A 156 12.26 -6.12 -29.98
C LEU A 156 10.80 -5.62 -30.15
N PHE A 157 9.80 -6.50 -30.03
CA PHE A 157 8.38 -6.19 -30.19
C PHE A 157 7.57 -6.12 -28.88
N SER A 158 8.12 -6.53 -27.73
CA SER A 158 7.41 -6.38 -26.44
C SER A 158 7.67 -5.01 -25.80
N ASN A 159 6.81 -4.58 -24.88
CA ASN A 159 7.03 -3.37 -24.09
C ASN A 159 7.29 -3.77 -22.65
N ALA A 160 8.18 -3.06 -21.96
CA ALA A 160 8.36 -3.24 -20.53
C ALA A 160 7.04 -2.94 -19.80
N ARG A 161 6.69 -3.74 -18.80
CA ARG A 161 5.43 -3.61 -18.05
C ARG A 161 5.72 -3.50 -16.57
N VAL A 162 4.97 -2.65 -15.88
CA VAL A 162 4.99 -2.57 -14.42
C VAL A 162 3.73 -3.26 -13.90
N ILE A 163 3.91 -4.24 -13.04
CA ILE A 163 2.83 -4.98 -12.38
C ILE A 163 2.92 -4.79 -10.87
N VAL A 164 1.78 -4.90 -10.19
CA VAL A 164 1.76 -5.02 -8.73
C VAL A 164 1.12 -6.34 -8.35
N THR A 165 1.86 -7.15 -7.61
CA THR A 165 1.37 -8.40 -7.03
C THR A 165 1.14 -8.22 -5.53
N ARG A 166 0.05 -8.81 -5.02
CA ARG A 166 -0.12 -9.01 -3.58
C ARG A 166 0.38 -10.40 -3.25
N GLU A 167 1.50 -10.46 -2.55
CA GLU A 167 2.15 -11.68 -2.08
C GLU A 167 1.81 -11.92 -0.62
N ALA A 168 1.98 -13.17 -0.18
CA ALA A 168 1.95 -13.52 1.22
C ALA A 168 2.95 -12.63 1.98
N THR A 169 2.59 -12.25 3.21
CA THR A 169 3.49 -11.44 4.05
C THR A 169 4.78 -12.22 4.31
N THR A 170 5.94 -11.65 4.00
CA THR A 170 7.24 -12.32 4.23
C THR A 170 7.48 -12.57 5.72
N PRO A 171 8.29 -13.57 6.10
CA PRO A 171 8.60 -13.84 7.51
C PRO A 171 9.17 -12.61 8.25
N GLU A 172 10.01 -11.83 7.59
CA GLU A 172 10.61 -10.61 8.15
C GLU A 172 9.55 -9.53 8.36
N ALA A 173 8.62 -9.37 7.41
CA ALA A 173 7.48 -8.47 7.53
C ALA A 173 6.54 -8.87 8.68
N LYS A 174 6.28 -10.17 8.84
CA LYS A 174 5.50 -10.69 9.98
C LYS A 174 6.13 -10.33 11.30
N ALA A 175 7.43 -10.62 11.46
CA ALA A 175 8.17 -10.34 12.68
C ALA A 175 8.16 -8.83 13.01
N ARG A 176 8.39 -7.96 12.01
CA ARG A 176 8.34 -6.51 12.20
C ARG A 176 6.97 -6.01 12.61
N ALA A 177 5.90 -6.46 11.93
CA ALA A 177 4.54 -6.06 12.26
C ALA A 177 4.15 -6.49 13.68
N GLN A 178 4.52 -7.71 14.07
CA GLN A 178 4.30 -8.23 15.42
C GLN A 178 5.08 -7.43 16.46
N GLN A 179 6.37 -7.17 16.24
CA GLN A 179 7.19 -6.40 17.15
C GLN A 179 6.68 -4.96 17.29
N ALA A 180 6.31 -4.34 16.17
CA ALA A 180 5.87 -2.96 16.17
C ALA A 180 4.56 -2.76 16.94
N LEU A 181 3.67 -3.76 16.89
CA LEU A 181 2.33 -3.72 17.48
C LEU A 181 2.21 -4.56 18.75
N ALA A 182 3.34 -5.01 19.32
CA ALA A 182 3.39 -5.91 20.48
C ALA A 182 2.67 -5.36 21.73
N LYS A 183 2.50 -4.04 21.81
CA LYS A 183 1.81 -3.36 22.91
C LYS A 183 0.29 -3.25 22.72
N ILE A 184 -0.21 -3.61 21.55
CA ILE A 184 -1.63 -3.74 21.28
C ILE A 184 -2.05 -5.11 21.82
N GLY A 185 -3.12 -5.17 22.61
CA GLY A 185 -3.67 -6.40 23.20
C GLY A 185 -4.38 -7.31 22.21
N ARG A 186 -4.15 -7.14 20.89
CA ARG A 186 -4.76 -7.92 19.82
C ARG A 186 -3.69 -8.52 18.90
N PRO A 187 -3.86 -9.78 18.46
CA PRO A 187 -2.95 -10.38 17.51
C PRO A 187 -3.06 -9.73 16.13
N VAL A 188 -1.92 -9.53 15.48
CA VAL A 188 -1.85 -9.09 14.08
C VAL A 188 -2.30 -10.25 13.18
N GLN A 189 -3.36 -10.03 12.42
CA GLN A 189 -3.86 -10.95 11.40
C GLN A 189 -3.07 -10.75 10.11
N PHE A 190 -2.58 -11.83 9.51
CA PHE A 190 -1.88 -11.76 8.23
C PHE A 190 -2.77 -12.28 7.12
N THR A 191 -2.72 -11.62 5.97
CA THR A 191 -3.25 -12.23 4.75
C THR A 191 -2.30 -13.34 4.28
N ASN A 192 -2.91 -14.46 3.91
CA ASN A 192 -2.24 -15.55 3.19
C ASN A 192 -2.05 -15.16 1.72
#